data_AF-O24387-F1
#
_entry.id   AF-O24387-F1
#
_cell.length_a   1.000
_cell.length_b   1.000
_cell.length_c   1.000
_cell.angle_alpha   90.00
_cell.angle_beta   90.00
_cell.angle_gamma   90.00
#
_symmetry.space_group_name_H-M   'P 1'
#
loop_
_entity.id
_entity.type
_entity.pdbx_description
1 polymer ?
#
loop_
_entity_poly.entity_id
_entity_poly.type
_entity_poly.pdbx_seq_one_letter_code
_entity_poly.pdbx_strand_id
1 'polypeptide(L)'
;GAVYLYNIGNLQCPNAVLQHMSIPQFLGEGTPVVFVRKSESDYGDVVRVMTVVYIKFFVKTTKLCVDQTVWKVNDEQLVVTGGKVGNENDIFKIMKTDLVTPGGSKYVYKLLHCPSHLGCKNIAGNFKNGYPRLVTVDDDKDFIPFVFIKA
;
A
#
# COMPACT_ATOMS: atom_id res chain seq x y z
N GLY A 1 -6.42 -10.57 -4.60
CA GLY A 1 -7.54 -9.64 -4.80
C GLY A 1 -7.08 -8.21 -4.56
N ALA A 2 -8.02 -7.27 -4.47
CA ALA A 2 -7.75 -5.85 -4.24
C ALA A 2 -7.39 -5.54 -2.78
N VAL A 3 -6.66 -4.45 -2.56
CA VAL A 3 -6.30 -3.96 -1.22
C VAL A 3 -7.38 -3.01 -0.69
N TYR A 4 -7.69 -3.08 0.60
CA TYR A 4 -8.75 -2.29 1.23
C TYR A 4 -8.40 -1.80 2.63
N LEU A 5 -9.08 -0.73 3.02
CA LEU A 5 -9.03 -0.16 4.37
C LEU A 5 -9.99 -0.93 5.29
N TYR A 6 -9.51 -1.30 6.47
CA TYR A 6 -10.34 -1.96 7.48
C TYR A 6 -10.08 -1.43 8.89
N ASN A 7 -11.06 -1.61 9.78
CA ASN A 7 -11.00 -1.20 11.17
C ASN A 7 -11.00 -2.42 12.08
N ILE A 8 -9.82 -2.93 12.40
CA ILE A 8 -9.66 -4.10 13.26
C ILE A 8 -9.90 -3.66 14.69
N GLY A 9 -10.86 -4.33 15.35
CA GLY A 9 -11.26 -4.04 16.72
C GLY A 9 -12.30 -2.93 16.86
N ASN A 10 -12.87 -2.43 15.75
CA ASN A 10 -13.89 -1.37 15.76
C ASN A 10 -13.45 -0.12 16.55
N LEU A 11 -12.21 0.32 16.33
CA LEU A 11 -11.65 1.52 16.96
C LEU A 11 -12.30 2.80 16.41
N GLN A 12 -11.95 3.94 16.99
CA GLN A 12 -12.45 5.25 16.53
C GLN A 12 -12.05 5.55 15.07
N CYS A 13 -10.89 5.09 14.63
CA CYS A 13 -10.39 5.27 13.27
C CYS A 13 -9.92 3.94 12.67
N PRO A 14 -10.07 3.74 11.34
CA PRO A 14 -9.53 2.57 10.65
C PRO A 14 -8.00 2.48 10.78
N ASN A 15 -7.48 1.26 10.95
CA ASN A 15 -6.09 1.01 11.36
C ASN A 15 -5.36 -0.03 10.51
N ALA A 16 -6.00 -0.61 9.48
CA ALA A 16 -5.46 -1.76 8.77
C ALA A 16 -5.50 -1.62 7.24
N VAL A 17 -4.45 -2.14 6.60
CA VAL A 17 -4.33 -2.36 5.16
C VAL A 17 -4.43 -3.86 4.91
N LEU A 18 -5.54 -4.31 4.35
CA LEU A 18 -5.83 -5.73 4.13
C LEU A 18 -5.97 -6.04 2.64
N GLN A 19 -5.86 -7.32 2.27
CA GLN A 19 -6.02 -7.78 0.90
C GLN A 19 -7.18 -8.77 0.77
N HIS A 20 -8.05 -8.59 -0.21
CA HIS A 20 -9.01 -9.64 -0.58
C HIS A 20 -8.28 -10.91 -1.04
N MET A 21 -8.71 -12.06 -0.53
CA MET A 21 -8.23 -13.35 -1.02
C MET A 21 -8.55 -13.50 -2.51
N SER A 22 -7.64 -14.09 -3.28
CA SER A 22 -7.83 -14.33 -4.72
C SER A 22 -8.72 -15.54 -5.01
N ILE A 23 -9.82 -15.67 -4.26
CA ILE A 23 -10.82 -16.73 -4.39
C ILE A 23 -12.12 -16.04 -4.78
N PRO A 24 -12.86 -16.50 -5.82
CA PRO A 24 -14.02 -15.80 -6.36
C PRO A 24 -15.04 -15.30 -5.33
N GLN A 25 -15.36 -16.11 -4.30
CA GLN A 25 -16.31 -15.72 -3.24
C GLN A 25 -15.81 -14.62 -2.28
N PHE A 26 -14.53 -14.31 -2.30
CA PHE A 26 -13.88 -13.33 -1.42
C PHE A 26 -13.22 -12.19 -2.22
N LEU A 27 -13.54 -12.08 -3.50
CA LEU A 27 -13.14 -10.93 -4.31
C LEU A 27 -13.93 -9.69 -3.87
N GLY A 28 -13.26 -8.54 -3.93
CA GLY A 28 -13.86 -7.24 -3.69
C GLY A 28 -13.08 -6.17 -4.45
N GLU A 29 -13.69 -5.00 -4.61
CA GLU A 29 -13.14 -3.89 -5.41
C GLU A 29 -11.97 -3.18 -4.72
N GLY A 30 -11.82 -3.38 -3.42
CA GLY A 30 -10.78 -2.72 -2.63
C GLY A 30 -11.22 -1.34 -2.13
N THR A 31 -10.25 -0.55 -1.69
CA THR A 31 -10.43 0.86 -1.36
C THR A 31 -9.48 1.68 -2.21
N PRO A 32 -9.96 2.66 -3.00
CA PRO A 32 -9.09 3.48 -3.84
C PRO A 32 -7.97 4.15 -3.03
N VAL A 33 -6.82 4.36 -3.68
CA VAL A 33 -5.68 5.07 -3.10
C VAL A 33 -5.30 6.27 -3.96
N VAL A 34 -4.70 7.27 -3.32
CA VAL A 34 -3.99 8.36 -3.97
C VAL A 34 -2.51 8.28 -3.60
N PHE A 35 -1.64 8.53 -4.57
CA PHE A 35 -0.21 8.68 -4.36
C PHE A 35 0.10 10.16 -4.14
N VAL A 36 0.70 10.48 -3.01
CA VAL A 36 1.03 11.85 -2.62
C VAL A 36 2.55 12.00 -2.66
N ARG A 37 3.05 13.04 -3.32
CA ARG A 37 4.48 13.39 -3.26
C ARG A 37 4.73 14.33 -2.07
N LYS A 38 5.99 14.47 -1.64
CA LYS A 38 6.35 15.27 -0.46
C LYS A 38 5.83 16.72 -0.51
N SER A 39 5.67 17.28 -1.71
CA SER A 39 4.95 18.53 -1.87
C SER A 39 3.48 18.22 -2.15
N GLU A 40 2.58 18.59 -1.23
CA GLU A 40 1.12 18.50 -1.45
C GLU A 40 0.67 19.38 -2.63
N SER A 41 1.52 20.30 -3.10
CA SER A 41 1.29 21.08 -4.33
C SER A 41 1.25 20.24 -5.61
N ASP A 42 1.66 18.97 -5.57
CA ASP A 42 1.74 18.10 -6.75
C ASP A 42 0.49 17.23 -6.98
N TYR A 43 -0.68 17.65 -6.49
CA TYR A 43 -1.94 17.02 -6.90
C TYR A 43 -2.12 17.16 -8.41
N GLY A 44 -1.90 16.07 -9.15
CA GLY A 44 -2.03 16.01 -10.61
C GLY A 44 -0.77 15.56 -11.34
N ASP A 45 0.35 15.38 -10.64
CA ASP A 45 1.60 14.98 -11.30
C ASP A 45 1.73 13.49 -11.58
N VAL A 46 2.50 13.18 -12.63
CA VAL A 46 2.83 11.81 -13.03
C VAL A 46 3.71 11.15 -11.96
N VAL A 47 3.20 10.07 -11.36
CA VAL A 47 3.98 9.19 -10.49
C VAL A 47 4.88 8.31 -11.37
N ARG A 48 6.19 8.60 -11.36
CA ARG A 48 7.18 7.80 -12.09
C ARG A 48 7.69 6.66 -11.21
N VAL A 49 8.11 5.58 -11.85
CA VAL A 49 8.82 4.47 -11.19
C VAL A 49 10.00 5.00 -10.37
N MET A 50 10.24 4.41 -9.20
CA MET A 50 11.26 4.80 -8.21
C MET A 50 11.11 6.20 -7.59
N THR A 51 10.03 6.91 -7.88
CA THR A 51 9.69 8.16 -7.18
C THR A 51 9.18 7.85 -5.78
N VAL A 52 9.64 8.63 -4.81
CA VAL A 52 9.17 8.58 -3.42
C VAL A 52 7.72 9.06 -3.36
N VAL A 53 6.85 8.23 -2.79
CA VAL A 53 5.43 8.52 -2.62
C VAL A 53 4.95 8.12 -1.23
N TYR A 54 3.92 8.81 -0.76
CA TYR A 54 3.05 8.37 0.32
C TYR A 54 1.82 7.72 -0.31
N ILE A 55 1.36 6.61 0.25
CA ILE A 55 0.15 5.92 -0.20
C ILE A 55 -0.95 6.24 0.81
N LYS A 56 -2.08 6.77 0.33
CA LYS A 56 -3.20 7.17 1.17
C LYS A 56 -4.50 6.60 0.61
N PHE A 57 -5.34 6.00 1.45
CA PHE A 57 -6.69 5.63 1.03
C PHE A 57 -7.53 6.88 0.73
N PHE A 58 -8.18 6.88 -0.43
CA PHE A 58 -9.07 7.95 -0.87
C PHE A 58 -10.50 7.66 -0.40
N VAL A 59 -10.76 8.01 0.86
CA VAL A 59 -12.07 7.83 1.51
C VAL A 59 -12.53 9.12 2.18
N LYS A 60 -13.85 9.30 2.28
CA LYS A 60 -14.42 10.34 3.14
C LYS A 60 -14.15 9.95 4.59
N THR A 61 -13.45 10.82 5.32
CA THR A 61 -13.08 10.60 6.72
C THR A 61 -13.22 11.90 7.52
N THR A 62 -13.25 11.79 8.84
CA THR A 62 -13.27 12.95 9.73
C THR A 62 -11.87 13.56 9.82
N LYS A 63 -11.77 14.84 10.21
CA LYS A 63 -10.46 15.50 10.45
C LYS A 63 -9.59 14.70 11.44
N LEU A 64 -10.23 14.04 12.41
CA LEU A 64 -9.57 13.20 13.41
C LEU A 64 -8.87 11.97 12.80
N CYS A 65 -9.44 11.39 11.74
CA CYS A 65 -8.97 10.15 11.13
C CYS A 65 -8.26 10.37 9.78
N VAL A 66 -7.83 11.60 9.47
CA VAL A 66 -7.15 11.91 8.20
C VAL A 66 -5.85 11.13 8.06
N ASP A 67 -4.99 11.14 9.08
CA ASP A 67 -3.70 10.43 9.05
C ASP A 67 -3.90 8.90 9.10
N GLN A 68 -5.05 8.45 9.60
CA GLN A 68 -5.45 7.05 9.65
C GLN A 68 -5.86 6.48 8.28
N THR A 69 -5.64 7.24 7.21
CA THR A 69 -5.73 6.77 5.82
C THR A 69 -4.36 6.63 5.14
N VAL A 70 -3.29 7.18 5.74
CA VAL A 70 -1.93 7.12 5.19
C VAL A 70 -1.27 5.83 5.63
N TRP A 71 -0.65 5.12 4.68
CA TRP A 71 0.03 3.86 4.93
C TRP A 71 1.36 4.08 5.65
N LYS A 72 1.72 3.13 6.49
CA LYS A 72 3.05 2.97 7.09
C LYS A 72 3.37 1.49 7.30
N VAL A 73 4.58 1.21 7.75
CA VAL A 73 4.95 -0.11 8.28
C VAL A 73 5.15 0.00 9.78
N ASN A 74 4.54 -0.91 10.55
CA ASN A 74 4.71 -0.94 12.01
C ASN A 74 5.92 -1.79 12.42
N ASP A 75 6.18 -1.86 13.73
CA ASP A 75 7.31 -2.61 14.29
C ASP A 75 7.24 -4.11 13.96
N GLU A 76 6.04 -4.66 13.80
CA GLU A 76 5.79 -6.05 13.39
C GLU A 76 5.97 -6.29 11.89
N GLN A 77 6.50 -5.31 11.14
CA GLN A 77 6.71 -5.39 9.68
C GLN A 77 5.41 -5.52 8.86
N LEU A 78 4.27 -5.12 9.43
CA LEU A 78 2.97 -5.10 8.77
C LEU A 78 2.71 -3.73 8.14
N VAL A 79 2.19 -3.70 6.91
CA VAL A 79 1.65 -2.48 6.33
C VAL A 79 0.30 -2.18 6.99
N VAL A 80 0.18 -1.00 7.59
CA VAL A 80 -0.99 -0.54 8.35
C VAL A 80 -1.28 0.92 8.00
N THR A 81 -2.37 1.48 8.51
CA THR A 81 -2.62 2.93 8.41
C THR A 81 -2.10 3.70 9.63
N GLY A 82 -2.26 5.02 9.63
CA GLY A 82 -1.77 5.90 10.70
C GLY A 82 -0.32 6.33 10.49
N GLY A 83 0.14 6.33 9.23
CA GLY A 83 1.34 7.06 8.81
C GLY A 83 1.07 8.56 8.69
N LYS A 84 2.09 9.30 8.26
CA LYS A 84 2.00 10.75 8.09
C LYS A 84 2.70 11.21 6.82
N VAL A 85 2.00 12.00 5.99
CA VAL A 85 2.63 12.68 4.84
C VAL A 85 3.71 13.61 5.36
N GLY A 86 4.91 13.52 4.77
CA GLY A 86 6.10 14.24 5.21
C GLY A 86 6.98 13.49 6.21
N ASN A 87 6.51 12.36 6.79
CA ASN A 87 7.37 11.48 7.59
C ASN A 87 8.27 10.66 6.66
N GLU A 88 9.57 10.69 6.90
CA GLU A 88 10.55 10.00 6.06
C GLU A 88 10.57 8.47 6.25
N ASN A 89 9.90 7.95 7.29
CA ASN A 89 9.76 6.52 7.54
C ASN A 89 8.50 5.90 6.93
N ASP A 90 7.57 6.72 6.43
CA ASP A 90 6.27 6.27 5.88
C ASP A 90 6.28 6.28 4.34
N ILE A 91 7.46 6.24 3.73
CA ILE A 91 7.63 6.40 2.29
C ILE A 91 7.71 5.06 1.55
N PHE A 92 7.12 5.06 0.36
CA PHE A 92 7.11 3.94 -0.55
C PHE A 92 7.68 4.34 -1.91
N LYS A 93 8.10 3.32 -2.68
CA LYS A 93 8.43 3.45 -4.10
C LYS A 93 7.69 2.39 -4.90
N ILE A 94 7.37 2.72 -6.15
CA ILE A 94 6.77 1.80 -7.11
C ILE A 94 7.87 1.38 -8.09
N MET A 95 8.10 0.08 -8.25
CA MET A 95 9.06 -0.46 -9.20
C MET A 95 8.34 -1.32 -10.23
N LYS A 96 8.70 -1.21 -11.52
CA LYS A 96 8.20 -2.10 -12.56
C LYS A 96 8.87 -3.48 -12.44
N THR A 97 8.15 -4.56 -12.72
CA THR A 97 8.69 -5.92 -12.75
C THR A 97 8.76 -6.46 -14.18
N ASP A 98 9.47 -7.58 -14.36
CA ASP A 98 9.50 -8.32 -15.63
C ASP A 98 8.33 -9.30 -15.77
N LEU A 99 7.41 -9.33 -14.79
CA LEU A 99 6.24 -10.19 -14.83
C LEU A 99 5.25 -9.72 -15.90
N VAL A 100 4.56 -10.69 -16.48
CA VAL A 100 3.50 -10.47 -17.46
C VAL A 100 2.23 -11.10 -16.91
N THR A 101 1.12 -10.36 -16.92
CA THR A 101 -0.16 -10.93 -16.50
C THR A 101 -0.61 -12.03 -17.48
N PRO A 102 -1.51 -12.96 -17.09
CA PRO A 102 -2.05 -13.95 -18.01
C PRO A 102 -2.66 -13.37 -19.31
N GLY A 103 -3.12 -12.11 -19.27
CA GLY A 103 -3.62 -11.37 -20.43
C GLY A 103 -2.54 -10.62 -21.24
N GLY A 104 -1.25 -10.84 -20.97
CA GLY A 104 -0.15 -10.24 -21.72
C GLY A 104 0.29 -8.83 -21.28
N SER A 105 -0.31 -8.27 -20.23
CA SER A 105 0.06 -6.93 -19.76
C SER A 105 1.41 -6.94 -19.04
N LYS A 106 2.31 -6.07 -19.48
CA LYS A 106 3.63 -5.82 -18.85
C LYS A 106 3.61 -4.72 -17.78
N TYR A 107 2.41 -4.23 -17.43
CA TYR A 107 2.24 -3.18 -16.43
C TYR A 107 2.05 -3.78 -15.03
N VAL A 108 3.00 -4.64 -14.65
CA VAL A 108 3.07 -5.26 -13.33
C VAL A 108 4.14 -4.55 -12.51
N TYR A 109 3.82 -4.25 -11.27
CA TYR A 109 4.65 -3.48 -10.37
C TYR A 109 4.87 -4.23 -9.07
N LYS A 110 5.92 -3.85 -8.35
CA LYS A 110 6.10 -4.16 -6.93
C LYS A 110 6.17 -2.87 -6.13
N LEU A 111 5.68 -2.93 -4.90
CA LEU A 111 5.83 -1.85 -3.93
C LEU A 111 7.04 -2.12 -3.06
N LEU A 112 7.76 -1.04 -2.76
CA LEU A 112 8.90 -1.03 -1.85
C LEU A 112 8.58 -0.08 -0.70
N HIS A 113 8.82 -0.51 0.55
CA HIS A 113 8.88 0.39 1.70
C HIS A 113 10.33 0.82 1.91
N CYS A 114 10.59 2.12 1.96
CA CYS A 114 11.95 2.68 1.90
C CYS A 114 12.19 3.71 3.01
N PRO A 115 12.11 3.35 4.29
CA PRO A 115 12.28 4.30 5.38
C PRO A 115 13.66 4.97 5.31
N SER A 116 13.74 6.22 5.74
CA SER A 116 15.01 6.97 5.73
C SER A 116 16.08 6.23 6.53
N HIS A 117 17.33 6.33 6.08
CA HIS A 117 18.50 5.70 6.70
C HIS A 117 18.54 4.16 6.68
N LEU A 118 17.59 3.50 6.02
CA LEU A 118 17.54 2.05 5.87
C LEU A 118 17.47 1.64 4.39
N GLY A 119 17.72 0.36 4.13
CA GLY A 119 17.45 -0.24 2.82
C GLY A 119 15.95 -0.31 2.54
N CYS A 120 15.59 -0.35 1.25
CA CYS A 120 14.22 -0.63 0.84
C CYS A 120 13.88 -2.11 1.03
N LYS A 121 12.68 -2.42 1.51
CA LYS A 121 12.12 -3.77 1.58
C LYS A 121 10.97 -3.94 0.61
N ASN A 122 10.80 -5.15 0.08
CA ASN A 122 9.68 -5.49 -0.79
C ASN A 122 8.38 -5.62 0.01
N ILE A 123 7.24 -5.39 -0.62
CA ILE A 123 5.93 -5.69 -0.04
C ILE A 123 5.43 -7.05 -0.54
N ALA A 124 5.03 -7.90 0.40
CA ALA A 124 4.47 -9.23 0.18
C ALA A 124 3.06 -9.34 0.78
N GLY A 125 2.32 -10.39 0.41
CA GLY A 125 1.09 -10.80 1.09
C GLY A 125 1.38 -11.92 2.10
N ASN A 126 0.82 -11.83 3.31
CA ASN A 126 0.96 -12.87 4.32
C ASN A 126 -0.29 -12.96 5.20
N PHE A 127 -0.64 -14.15 5.69
CA PHE A 127 -1.75 -14.32 6.62
C PHE A 127 -1.27 -14.10 8.05
N LYS A 128 -1.66 -12.99 8.66
CA LYS A 128 -1.21 -12.56 10.00
C LYS A 128 -2.37 -12.04 10.83
N ASN A 129 -2.43 -12.47 12.08
CA ASN A 129 -3.45 -12.11 13.07
C ASN A 129 -4.88 -12.37 12.57
N GLY A 130 -5.08 -13.47 11.82
CA GLY A 130 -6.38 -13.86 11.27
C GLY A 130 -6.79 -13.15 9.97
N TYR A 131 -5.91 -12.33 9.38
CA TYR A 131 -6.22 -11.56 8.17
C TYR A 131 -5.14 -11.72 7.08
N PRO A 132 -5.51 -11.68 5.79
CA PRO A 132 -4.58 -11.47 4.68
C PRO A 132 -4.06 -10.02 4.70
N ARG A 133 -2.80 -9.85 5.10
CA ARG A 133 -2.14 -8.55 5.29
C ARG A 133 -1.00 -8.36 4.29
N LEU A 134 -0.65 -7.11 4.06
CA LEU A 134 0.60 -6.76 3.42
C LEU A 134 1.72 -6.67 4.46
N VAL A 135 2.91 -7.18 4.15
CA VAL A 135 4.08 -7.22 5.03
C VAL A 135 5.35 -6.83 4.28
N THR A 136 6.38 -6.39 4.97
CA THR A 136 7.71 -6.20 4.35
C THR A 136 8.51 -7.50 4.33
N VAL A 137 9.21 -7.78 3.24
CA VAL A 137 10.13 -8.91 3.07
C VAL A 137 11.45 -8.45 2.44
N ASP A 138 12.54 -9.13 2.77
CA ASP A 138 13.87 -8.79 2.27
C ASP A 138 14.17 -9.45 0.91
N ASP A 139 13.61 -10.64 0.62
CA ASP A 139 13.84 -11.34 -0.65
C ASP A 139 13.07 -10.68 -1.80
N ASP A 140 13.77 -10.46 -2.92
CA ASP A 140 13.24 -9.91 -4.16
C ASP A 140 12.30 -10.87 -4.90
N LYS A 141 12.17 -12.13 -4.47
CA LYS A 141 11.25 -13.12 -5.05
C LYS A 141 9.92 -13.23 -4.31
N ASP A 142 9.86 -12.77 -3.07
CA ASP A 142 8.70 -12.95 -2.18
C ASP A 142 7.68 -11.80 -2.26
N PHE A 143 7.91 -10.82 -3.14
CA PHE A 143 6.98 -9.70 -3.30
C PHE A 143 5.64 -10.14 -3.87
N ILE A 144 4.60 -9.38 -3.57
CA ILE A 144 3.30 -9.52 -4.22
C ILE A 144 3.19 -8.57 -5.42
N PRO A 145 2.84 -9.07 -6.62
CA PRO A 145 2.69 -8.22 -7.80
C PRO A 145 1.42 -7.36 -7.72
N PHE A 146 1.55 -6.10 -8.11
CA PHE A 146 0.48 -5.12 -8.19
C PHE A 146 0.20 -4.71 -9.63
N VAL A 147 -1.09 -4.47 -9.90
CA VAL A 147 -1.56 -3.71 -11.06
C VAL A 147 -2.39 -2.54 -10.53
N PHE A 148 -2.28 -1.39 -11.19
CA PHE A 148 -3.04 -0.19 -10.80
C PHE A 148 -4.19 0.02 -11.78
N ILE A 149 -5.41 0.03 -11.26
CA ILE A 149 -6.64 0.26 -12.01
C ILE A 149 -7.17 1.62 -11.57
N LYS A 150 -7.49 2.49 -12.54
CA LYS A 150 -8.10 3.78 -12.26
C LYS A 150 -9.48 3.55 -11.63
N ALA A 151 -9.70 4.14 -10.45
CA ALA A 151 -10.97 4.15 -9.74
C ALA A 151 -12.01 5.04 -10.42
#